data_AF-A0A246BEU6-F1
#
_entry.id   AF-A0A246BEU6-F1
#
_cell.length_a   1.000
_cell.length_b   1.000
_cell.length_c   1.000
_cell.angle_alpha   90.00
_cell.angle_beta   90.00
_cell.angle_gamma   90.00
#
_symmetry.space_group_name_H-M   'P 1'
#
loop_
_entity.id
_entity.type
_entity.pdbx_description
1 polymer ?
#
loop_
_entity_poly.entity_id
_entity_poly.type
_entity_poly.pdbx_seq_one_letter_code
_entity_poly.pdbx_strand_id
1 'polypeptide(L)'
;MPFQPLPQDQPICTVECPACGHRWLVYEQQLGLLGSCPACGAARPRSMGGVAPDSGRQVSFGSFRDLLDEPRLLTLIEETLGLRPLDGARFVDAQGREVPLEDIHFTLQGNAEWQAQVYNFYMNHVR
;
A
#
# COMPACT_ATOMS: atom_id res chain seq x y z
N MET A 1 7.97 -6.92 -6.68
CA MET A 1 8.23 -7.86 -5.56
C MET A 1 6.90 -8.47 -5.12
N PRO A 2 6.80 -9.75 -4.72
CA PRO A 2 5.54 -10.26 -4.16
C PRO A 2 5.22 -9.57 -2.83
N PHE A 3 3.93 -9.36 -2.57
CA PHE A 3 3.43 -8.86 -1.29
C PHE A 3 3.93 -9.74 -0.13
N GLN A 4 4.64 -9.13 0.82
CA GLN A 4 5.13 -9.81 2.02
C GLN A 4 4.89 -8.91 3.24
N PRO A 5 3.83 -9.15 4.03
CA PRO A 5 3.53 -8.36 5.21
C PRO A 5 4.54 -8.63 6.33
N LEU A 6 4.67 -7.70 7.27
CA LEU A 6 5.50 -7.89 8.45
C LEU A 6 4.89 -8.95 9.39
N PRO A 7 5.68 -9.64 10.23
CA PRO A 7 5.15 -10.65 11.15
C PRO A 7 4.06 -10.14 12.11
N GLN A 8 4.10 -8.85 12.47
CA GLN A 8 3.09 -8.21 13.31
C GLN A 8 1.85 -7.75 12.56
N ASP A 9 1.90 -7.66 11.22
CA ASP A 9 0.76 -7.19 10.44
C ASP A 9 -0.32 -8.27 10.41
N GLN A 10 -1.57 -7.83 10.48
CA GLN A 10 -2.75 -8.70 10.40
C GLN A 10 -3.66 -8.26 9.25
N PRO A 11 -4.39 -9.20 8.62
CA PRO A 11 -5.44 -8.85 7.69
C PRO A 11 -6.65 -8.32 8.48
N ILE A 12 -6.91 -7.04 8.32
CA ILE A 12 -7.81 -6.24 9.17
C ILE A 12 -8.89 -5.51 8.37
N CYS A 13 -8.86 -5.58 7.05
CA CYS A 13 -9.85 -4.94 6.20
C CYS A 13 -10.78 -6.00 5.66
N THR A 14 -12.08 -5.85 5.90
CA THR A 14 -13.06 -6.70 5.23
C THR A 14 -13.35 -6.12 3.85
N VAL A 15 -13.32 -6.98 2.85
CA VAL A 15 -13.73 -6.62 1.49
C VAL A 15 -14.85 -7.53 1.01
N GLU A 16 -15.67 -7.02 0.09
CA GLU A 16 -16.83 -7.74 -0.43
C GLU A 16 -16.85 -7.69 -1.97
N CYS A 17 -17.13 -8.82 -2.60
CA CYS A 17 -17.44 -8.86 -4.01
C CYS A 17 -18.87 -8.37 -4.28
N PRO A 18 -19.04 -7.28 -5.05
CA PRO A 18 -20.38 -6.77 -5.33
C PRO A 18 -21.22 -7.67 -6.26
N ALA A 19 -20.61 -8.66 -6.92
CA ALA A 19 -21.30 -9.55 -7.85
C ALA A 19 -21.88 -10.81 -7.17
N CYS A 20 -21.17 -11.38 -6.19
CA CYS A 20 -21.59 -12.63 -5.54
C CYS A 20 -21.71 -12.53 -4.00
N GLY A 21 -21.40 -11.37 -3.40
CA GLY A 21 -21.46 -11.16 -1.96
C GLY A 21 -20.36 -11.86 -1.16
N HIS A 22 -19.40 -12.54 -1.81
CA HIS A 22 -18.28 -13.18 -1.11
C HIS A 22 -17.45 -12.14 -0.36
N ARG A 23 -17.16 -12.41 0.92
CA ARG A 23 -16.39 -11.56 1.81
C ARG A 23 -15.12 -12.25 2.28
N TRP A 24 -14.02 -11.51 2.37
CA TRP A 24 -12.76 -12.01 2.92
C TRP A 24 -11.96 -10.87 3.56
N LEU A 25 -11.01 -11.25 4.40
CA LEU A 25 -10.08 -10.31 5.04
C LEU A 25 -8.84 -10.11 4.17
N VAL A 26 -8.35 -8.87 4.14
CA VAL A 26 -7.10 -8.48 3.48
C VAL A 26 -6.29 -7.57 4.38
N TYR A 27 -5.00 -7.45 4.09
CA TYR A 27 -4.14 -6.45 4.71
C TYR A 27 -4.50 -5.06 4.19
N GLU A 28 -4.38 -4.04 5.02
CA GLU A 28 -4.69 -2.66 4.62
C GLU A 28 -3.80 -2.22 3.46
N GLN A 29 -2.55 -2.67 3.45
CA GLN A 29 -1.57 -2.47 2.37
C GLN A 29 -2.05 -2.95 1.01
N GLN A 30 -2.96 -3.92 0.95
CA GLN A 30 -3.49 -4.47 -0.30
C GLN A 30 -4.71 -3.70 -0.82
N LEU A 31 -5.32 -2.84 0.00
CA LEU A 31 -6.45 -2.02 -0.43
C LEU A 31 -6.03 -1.09 -1.59
N GLY A 32 -6.81 -1.12 -2.67
CA GLY A 32 -6.49 -0.43 -3.93
C GLY A 32 -5.73 -1.28 -4.95
N LEU A 33 -5.17 -2.43 -4.54
CA LEU A 33 -4.37 -3.34 -5.39
C LEU A 33 -5.02 -4.70 -5.62
N LEU A 34 -6.22 -4.92 -5.07
CA LEU A 34 -6.91 -6.20 -5.18
C LEU A 34 -7.35 -6.48 -6.63
N GLY A 35 -7.10 -7.72 -7.05
CA GLY A 35 -7.59 -8.27 -8.31
C GLY A 35 -9.08 -8.60 -8.27
N SER A 36 -9.51 -9.44 -9.22
CA SER A 36 -10.88 -9.96 -9.26
C SER A 36 -11.20 -10.84 -8.05
N CYS A 37 -12.49 -10.94 -7.72
CA CYS A 37 -12.97 -11.80 -6.65
C CYS A 37 -12.46 -13.24 -6.80
N PRO A 38 -11.88 -13.84 -5.75
CA PRO A 38 -11.34 -15.20 -5.81
C PRO A 38 -12.43 -16.27 -5.93
N ALA A 39 -13.67 -15.97 -5.55
CA ALA A 39 -14.77 -16.93 -5.60
C ALA A 39 -15.46 -17.01 -6.99
N CYS A 40 -15.66 -15.87 -7.65
CA CYS A 40 -16.42 -15.82 -8.91
C CYS A 40 -15.68 -15.17 -10.09
N GLY A 41 -14.55 -14.51 -9.87
CA GLY A 41 -13.77 -13.82 -10.90
C GLY A 41 -14.43 -12.59 -11.53
N ALA A 42 -15.69 -12.28 -11.20
CA ALA A 42 -16.53 -11.37 -11.98
C ALA A 42 -16.33 -9.87 -11.67
N ALA A 43 -15.89 -9.51 -10.47
CA ALA A 43 -15.76 -8.12 -10.06
C ALA A 43 -14.59 -7.92 -9.11
N ARG A 44 -14.03 -6.70 -9.11
CA ARG A 44 -13.11 -6.24 -8.07
C ARG A 44 -13.89 -6.00 -6.77
N PRO A 45 -13.31 -6.36 -5.61
CA PRO A 45 -13.98 -6.15 -4.34
C PRO A 45 -14.05 -4.68 -3.94
N ARG A 46 -15.01 -4.36 -3.07
CA ARG A 46 -15.12 -3.06 -2.39
C ARG A 46 -14.70 -3.21 -0.94
N SER A 47 -13.99 -2.21 -0.43
CA SER A 47 -13.67 -2.14 1.01
C SER A 47 -14.96 -1.90 1.80
N MET A 48 -15.15 -2.68 2.87
CA MET A 48 -16.23 -2.53 3.83
C MET A 48 -15.77 -1.81 5.11
N GLY A 49 -14.49 -1.40 5.17
CA GLY A 49 -13.86 -0.79 6.34
C GLY A 49 -12.94 -1.72 7.12
N GLY A 50 -12.16 -1.13 8.02
CA GLY A 50 -11.30 -1.84 8.97
C GLY A 50 -12.12 -2.46 10.11
N VAL A 51 -11.72 -3.65 10.56
CA VAL A 51 -12.39 -4.39 11.65
C VAL A 51 -11.73 -4.22 13.02
N ALA A 52 -10.61 -3.48 13.13
CA ALA A 52 -9.93 -3.24 14.41
C ALA A 52 -9.27 -1.84 14.50
N PRO A 53 -9.32 -1.18 15.68
CA PRO A 53 -8.68 0.12 15.90
C PRO A 53 -7.14 0.06 16.02
N ASP A 54 -6.57 -1.10 16.31
CA ASP A 54 -5.11 -1.33 16.37
C ASP A 54 -4.60 -2.06 15.11
N SER A 55 -4.93 -1.51 13.94
CA SER A 55 -4.56 -2.02 12.61
C SER A 55 -3.05 -2.18 12.34
N GLY A 56 -2.21 -1.76 13.28
CA GLY A 56 -0.78 -1.59 13.09
C GLY A 56 -0.48 -0.28 12.36
N ARG A 57 0.69 -0.22 11.71
CA ARG A 57 1.13 0.95 10.94
C ARG A 57 0.96 0.75 9.44
N GLN A 58 0.04 -0.13 9.06
CA GLN A 58 -0.27 -0.40 7.66
C GLN A 58 -0.89 0.84 7.01
N VAL A 59 -0.58 1.07 5.74
CA VAL A 59 -1.16 2.17 4.96
C VAL A 59 -1.69 1.59 3.65
N SER A 60 -2.89 2.01 3.22
CA SER A 60 -3.46 1.56 1.93
C SER A 60 -2.68 2.10 0.73
N PHE A 61 -2.78 1.44 -0.42
CA PHE A 61 -2.13 1.94 -1.63
C PHE A 61 -2.68 3.30 -2.08
N GLY A 62 -3.99 3.54 -1.87
CA GLY A 62 -4.60 4.84 -2.14
C GLY A 62 -3.96 5.93 -1.28
N SER A 63 -3.91 5.72 0.04
CA SER A 63 -3.27 6.63 0.99
C SER A 63 -1.80 6.85 0.70
N PHE A 64 -1.05 5.81 0.31
CA PHE A 64 0.34 5.92 -0.11
C PHE A 64 0.50 6.80 -1.37
N ARG A 65 -0.37 6.62 -2.36
CA ARG A 65 -0.35 7.43 -3.58
C ARG A 65 -0.64 8.90 -3.30
N ASP A 66 -1.57 9.19 -2.39
CA ASP A 66 -1.91 10.56 -1.99
C ASP A 66 -0.74 11.24 -1.25
N LEU A 67 0.18 10.47 -0.67
CA LEU A 67 1.41 10.98 -0.06
C LEU A 67 2.55 11.27 -1.05
N LEU A 68 2.40 11.01 -2.35
CA LEU A 68 3.50 11.28 -3.30
C LEU A 68 3.83 12.76 -3.45
N ASP A 69 2.94 13.65 -3.00
CA ASP A 69 3.20 15.09 -2.88
C ASP A 69 3.96 15.47 -1.59
N GLU A 70 4.18 14.54 -0.65
CA GLU A 70 4.96 14.77 0.59
C GLU A 70 6.47 14.63 0.30
N PRO A 71 7.27 15.72 0.38
CA PRO A 71 8.69 15.68 0.04
C PRO A 71 9.48 14.68 0.90
N ARG A 72 9.09 14.48 2.16
CA ARG A 72 9.76 13.52 3.05
C ARG A 72 9.57 12.07 2.59
N LEU A 73 8.45 11.74 1.95
CA LEU A 73 8.25 10.43 1.37
C LEU A 73 9.17 10.23 0.15
N LEU A 74 9.30 11.25 -0.70
CA LEU A 74 10.20 11.18 -1.86
C LEU A 74 11.65 11.00 -1.43
N THR A 75 12.10 11.75 -0.43
CA THR A 75 13.44 11.56 0.17
C THR A 75 13.62 10.15 0.73
N LEU A 76 12.61 9.61 1.44
CA LEU A 76 12.68 8.23 1.94
C LEU A 76 12.86 7.22 0.80
N ILE A 77 12.08 7.34 -0.28
CA ILE A 77 12.16 6.46 -1.45
C ILE A 77 13.55 6.55 -2.12
N GLU A 78 14.06 7.77 -2.30
CA GLU A 78 15.38 8.01 -2.88
C GLU A 78 16.50 7.39 -2.04
N GLU A 79 16.52 7.67 -0.74
CA GLU A 79 17.60 7.25 0.15
C GLU A 79 17.60 5.74 0.44
N THR A 80 16.41 5.13 0.58
CA THR A 80 16.30 3.73 0.98
C THR A 80 16.26 2.76 -0.18
N LEU A 81 15.64 3.16 -1.30
CA LEU A 81 15.47 2.29 -2.46
C LEU A 81 16.40 2.65 -3.63
N GLY A 82 17.10 3.80 -3.54
CA GLY A 82 17.97 4.28 -4.62
C GLY A 82 17.18 4.65 -5.88
N LEU A 83 15.90 4.98 -5.74
CA LEU A 83 15.00 5.30 -6.84
C LEU A 83 14.89 6.81 -7.02
N ARG A 84 14.96 7.30 -8.26
CA ARG A 84 14.80 8.73 -8.54
C ARG A 84 13.39 9.01 -9.07
N PRO A 85 12.68 10.03 -8.55
CA PRO A 85 11.42 10.47 -9.13
C PRO A 85 11.65 11.09 -10.51
N LEU A 86 10.80 10.75 -11.47
CA LEU A 86 10.75 11.38 -12.79
C LEU A 86 9.66 12.45 -12.85
N ASP A 87 8.45 12.07 -12.47
CA ASP A 87 7.25 12.87 -12.36
C ASP A 87 6.34 12.20 -11.32
N GLY A 88 5.32 12.91 -10.81
CA GLY A 88 4.61 12.61 -9.54
C GLY A 88 4.49 11.15 -9.09
N ALA A 89 4.15 10.20 -9.99
CA ALA A 89 3.96 8.78 -9.66
C ALA A 89 4.96 7.82 -10.33
N ARG A 90 6.02 8.32 -10.96
CA ARG A 90 6.96 7.54 -11.76
C ARG A 90 8.36 7.62 -11.19
N PHE A 91 8.97 6.46 -10.98
CA PHE A 91 10.28 6.31 -10.38
C PHE A 91 11.16 5.42 -11.24
N VAL A 92 12.46 5.72 -11.27
CA VAL A 92 13.46 4.90 -11.98
C VAL A 92 14.58 4.43 -11.06
N ASP A 93 15.08 3.22 -11.33
CA ASP A 93 16.28 2.70 -10.67
C ASP A 93 17.58 3.33 -11.21
N ALA A 94 18.71 2.89 -10.66
CA ALA A 94 20.04 3.34 -11.08
C ALA A 94 20.37 3.01 -12.55
N GLN A 95 19.68 2.04 -13.16
CA GLN A 95 19.82 1.70 -14.58
C GLN A 95 18.84 2.47 -15.48
N GLY A 96 18.00 3.33 -14.90
CA GLY A 96 16.99 4.09 -15.63
C GLY A 96 15.73 3.29 -15.97
N ARG A 97 15.52 2.13 -15.33
CA ARG A 97 14.32 1.31 -15.54
C ARG A 97 13.21 1.78 -14.60
N GLU A 98 12.01 1.90 -15.15
CA GLU A 98 10.84 2.30 -14.37
C GLU A 98 10.46 1.22 -13.36
N VAL A 99 10.22 1.63 -12.12
CA VAL A 99 9.82 0.76 -11.02
C VAL A 99 8.33 0.98 -10.73
N PRO A 100 7.49 -0.07 -10.76
CA PRO A 100 6.07 0.06 -10.46
C PRO A 100 5.83 0.62 -9.06
N LEU A 101 4.86 1.53 -8.94
CA LEU A 101 4.55 2.17 -7.67
C LEU A 101 4.06 1.16 -6.63
N GLU A 102 3.39 0.10 -7.06
CA GLU A 102 2.97 -1.03 -6.23
C GLU A 102 4.16 -1.74 -5.56
N ASP A 103 5.26 -1.87 -6.30
CA ASP A 103 6.48 -2.52 -5.80
C ASP A 103 7.18 -1.64 -4.75
N ILE A 104 7.19 -0.32 -4.97
CA ILE A 104 7.72 0.67 -4.00
C ILE A 104 6.89 0.61 -2.72
N HIS A 105 5.56 0.68 -2.86
CA HIS A 105 4.61 0.59 -1.77
C HIS A 105 4.83 -0.66 -0.91
N PHE A 106 4.83 -1.84 -1.52
CA PHE A 106 5.02 -3.08 -0.78
C PHE A 106 6.41 -3.22 -0.17
N THR A 107 7.44 -2.68 -0.83
CA THR A 107 8.81 -2.72 -0.31
C THR A 107 8.95 -1.87 0.96
N LEU A 108 8.37 -0.66 0.96
CA LEU A 108 8.35 0.20 2.15
C LEU A 108 7.51 -0.41 3.28
N GLN A 109 6.35 -0.97 2.95
CA GLN A 109 5.45 -1.59 3.91
C GLN A 109 5.98 -2.92 4.50
N GLY A 110 6.88 -3.61 3.78
CA GLY A 110 7.54 -4.84 4.22
C GLY A 110 8.75 -4.63 5.14
N ASN A 111 9.07 -3.39 5.51
CA ASN A 111 10.11 -3.05 6.48
C ASN A 111 9.50 -2.27 7.66
N ALA A 112 9.74 -2.71 8.89
CA ALA A 112 9.10 -2.12 10.08
C ALA A 112 9.44 -0.65 10.32
N GLU A 113 10.68 -0.24 10.02
CA GLU A 113 11.10 1.15 10.16
C GLU A 113 10.45 2.02 9.09
N TRP A 114 10.52 1.59 7.83
CA TRP A 114 9.97 2.37 6.71
C TRP A 114 8.44 2.43 6.75
N GLN A 115 7.77 1.31 7.07
CA GLN A 115 6.33 1.27 7.32
C GLN A 115 5.92 2.30 8.38
N ALA A 116 6.67 2.38 9.48
CA ALA A 116 6.40 3.35 10.53
C ALA A 116 6.54 4.80 10.06
N GLN A 117 7.54 5.10 9.25
CA GLN A 117 7.73 6.43 8.68
C GLN A 117 6.60 6.80 7.73
N VAL A 118 6.24 5.89 6.80
CA VAL A 118 5.12 6.10 5.86
C VAL A 118 3.80 6.31 6.62
N TYR A 119 3.54 5.52 7.66
CA TYR A 119 2.37 5.71 8.51
C TYR A 119 2.36 7.07 9.21
N ASN A 120 3.51 7.52 9.74
CA ASN A 120 3.60 8.83 10.38
C ASN A 120 3.37 9.97 9.37
N PHE A 121 3.84 9.83 8.13
CA PHE A 121 3.53 10.79 7.07
C PHE A 121 2.03 10.82 6.78
N TYR A 122 1.40 9.65 6.64
CA TYR A 122 -0.05 9.53 6.47
C TYR A 122 -0.83 10.23 7.60
N MET A 123 -0.51 9.92 8.86
CA MET A 123 -1.19 10.50 10.02
C MET A 123 -1.00 12.01 10.15
N ASN A 124 0.09 12.56 9.63
CA ASN A 124 0.30 14.01 9.58
C ASN A 124 -0.43 14.66 8.40
N HIS A 125 -0.66 13.93 7.31
CA HIS A 125 -1.36 14.42 6.13
C HIS A 125 -2.89 14.49 6.31
N VAL A 126 -3.47 13.54 7.05
CA VAL A 126 -4.93 13.48 7.29
C VAL A 126 -5.41 14.30 8.50
N ARG A 127 -4.50 14.94 9.23
CA ARG A 127 -4.81 15.84 10.37
C ARG A 127 -5.13 17.24 9.89
#